data_AF-A0A813LG96-F1
#
_entry.id   AF-A0A813LG96-F1
#
_cell.length_a   1.000
_cell.length_b   1.000
_cell.length_c   1.000
_cell.angle_alpha   90.00
_cell.angle_beta   90.00
_cell.angle_gamma   90.00
#
_symmetry.space_group_name_H-M   'P 1'
#
loop_
_entity.id
_entity.type
_entity.pdbx_description
1 polymer ?
#
loop_
_entity_poly.entity_id
_entity_poly.type
_entity_poly.pdbx_seq_one_letter_code
_entity_poly.pdbx_strand_id
1 'polypeptide(L)'
;ANSDFNYLEFFKEEIRNENTTIKIGAVNRLHLIASALGPKRTVEELIPYVVQVVQEEPLCNDDEFLFSMARQYAVLSDYISGHDEL
;
A
#
# COMPACT_ATOMS: atom_id res chain seq x y z
N ALA A 1 -21.72 -9.42 -14.16
CA ALA A 1 -21.73 -8.86 -12.80
C ALA A 1 -20.52 -9.39 -12.07
N ASN A 2 -19.44 -8.61 -12.01
CA ASN A 2 -18.49 -8.72 -10.93
C ASN A 2 -17.96 -7.30 -10.76
N SER A 3 -18.26 -6.72 -9.61
CA SER A 3 -17.93 -5.34 -9.27
C SER A 3 -16.49 -5.06 -9.64
N ASP A 4 -16.22 -4.03 -10.46
CA ASP A 4 -14.89 -3.46 -10.70
C ASP A 4 -14.37 -2.84 -9.40
N PHE A 5 -14.14 -3.68 -8.39
CA PHE A 5 -13.69 -3.24 -7.08
C PHE A 5 -12.26 -2.74 -7.23
N ASN A 6 -12.08 -1.43 -7.10
CA ASN A 6 -10.77 -0.82 -7.21
C ASN A 6 -10.06 -0.88 -5.85
N TYR A 7 -9.30 -1.96 -5.64
CA TYR A 7 -8.52 -2.20 -4.43
C TYR A 7 -7.59 -1.03 -4.07
N LEU A 8 -7.06 -0.33 -5.08
CA LEU A 8 -6.19 0.82 -4.87
C LEU A 8 -6.95 2.02 -4.31
N GLU A 9 -8.13 2.33 -4.83
CA GLU A 9 -8.95 3.44 -4.31
C GLU A 9 -9.44 3.15 -2.90
N PHE A 10 -9.84 1.91 -2.62
CA PHE A 10 -10.19 1.50 -1.25
C PHE A 10 -9.00 1.71 -0.28
N PHE A 11 -7.80 1.27 -0.65
CA PHE A 11 -6.60 1.50 0.16
C PHE A 11 -6.30 2.98 0.38
N LYS A 12 -6.43 3.80 -0.68
CA LYS A 12 -6.26 5.26 -0.61
C LYS A 12 -7.21 5.91 0.40
N GLU A 13 -8.46 5.48 0.44
CA GLU A 13 -9.46 5.97 1.39
C GLU A 13 -9.09 5.57 2.83
N GLU A 14 -8.67 4.33 3.06
CA GLU A 14 -8.29 3.87 4.40
C GLU A 14 -7.06 4.61 4.96
N ILE A 15 -6.06 4.90 4.12
CA ILE A 15 -4.84 5.63 4.53
C ILE A 15 -5.13 7.08 4.90
N ARG A 16 -6.12 7.71 4.27
CA ARG A 16 -6.55 9.08 4.58
C ARG A 16 -7.50 9.15 5.77
N ASN A 17 -7.84 8.02 6.38
CA ASN A 17 -8.72 7.99 7.54
C ASN A 17 -8.06 8.63 8.76
N GLU A 18 -8.82 9.41 9.52
CA GLU A 18 -8.34 10.04 10.77
C GLU A 18 -8.06 9.01 11.88
N ASN A 19 -8.66 7.83 11.81
CA ASN A 19 -8.47 6.77 12.77
C ASN A 19 -7.16 6.01 12.49
N THR A 20 -6.17 6.16 13.37
CA THR A 20 -4.87 5.49 13.29
C THR A 20 -4.97 3.96 13.14
N THR A 21 -5.92 3.32 13.81
CA THR A 21 -6.13 1.87 13.72
C THR A 21 -6.55 1.45 12.31
N ILE A 22 -7.36 2.26 11.62
CA ILE A 22 -7.77 1.99 10.24
C ILE A 22 -6.58 2.16 9.29
N LYS A 23 -5.84 3.27 9.41
CA LYS A 23 -4.64 3.53 8.60
C LYS A 23 -3.63 2.38 8.71
N ILE A 24 -3.27 2.00 9.93
CA ILE A 24 -2.29 0.93 10.18
C ILE A 24 -2.83 -0.42 9.75
N GLY A 25 -4.13 -0.68 9.97
CA GLY A 25 -4.80 -1.85 9.44
C GLY A 25 -4.67 -1.98 7.92
N ALA A 26 -4.82 -0.87 7.19
CA ALA A 26 -4.66 -0.83 5.74
C ALA A 26 -3.21 -1.10 5.32
N VAL A 27 -2.23 -0.45 5.96
CA VAL A 27 -0.80 -0.69 5.69
C VAL A 27 -0.44 -2.16 5.95
N ASN A 28 -0.89 -2.74 7.05
CA ASN A 28 -0.59 -4.15 7.36
C ASN A 28 -1.16 -5.15 6.35
N ARG A 29 -2.18 -4.75 5.58
CA ARG A 29 -2.80 -5.54 4.50
C ARG A 29 -2.27 -5.17 3.10
N LEU A 30 -1.26 -4.33 2.98
CA LEU A 30 -0.75 -3.84 1.69
C LEU A 30 -0.38 -4.97 0.73
N HIS A 31 0.20 -6.07 1.25
CA HIS A 31 0.51 -7.27 0.47
C HIS A 31 -0.72 -7.91 -0.21
N LEU A 32 -1.89 -7.89 0.43
CA LEU A 32 -3.13 -8.40 -0.17
C LEU A 32 -3.61 -7.50 -1.30
N ILE A 33 -3.45 -6.18 -1.14
CA ILE A 33 -3.77 -5.19 -2.18
C ILE A 33 -2.84 -5.37 -3.38
N ALA A 34 -1.54 -5.54 -3.15
CA ALA A 34 -0.56 -5.81 -4.20
C ALA A 34 -0.90 -7.09 -4.98
N SER A 35 -1.20 -8.17 -4.27
CA SER A 35 -1.64 -9.44 -4.87
C SER A 35 -2.92 -9.30 -5.70
N ALA A 36 -3.91 -8.55 -5.22
CA ALA A 36 -5.17 -8.32 -5.94
C ALA A 36 -5.00 -7.40 -7.18
N LEU A 37 -4.06 -6.46 -7.14
CA LEU A 37 -3.74 -5.58 -8.27
C LEU A 37 -2.89 -6.28 -9.33
N GLY A 38 -2.09 -7.26 -8.93
CA GLY A 38 -1.09 -7.93 -9.76
C GLY A 38 0.20 -7.10 -9.92
N PRO A 39 1.26 -7.71 -10.48
CA PRO A 39 2.61 -7.15 -10.45
C PRO A 39 2.74 -5.84 -11.23
N LYS A 40 2.14 -5.76 -12.42
CA LYS A 40 2.20 -4.56 -13.28
C LYS A 40 1.64 -3.33 -12.56
N ARG A 41 0.40 -3.41 -12.05
CA ARG A 41 -0.26 -2.29 -11.37
C ARG A 41 0.37 -1.98 -10.02
N THR A 42 0.91 -3.00 -9.34
CA THR A 42 1.68 -2.78 -8.10
C THR A 42 2.88 -1.87 -8.36
N VAL A 43 3.66 -2.14 -9.42
CA VAL A 43 4.82 -1.33 -9.78
C VAL A 43 4.44 0.03 -10.37
N GLU A 44 3.44 0.09 -11.25
CA GLU A 44 3.06 1.31 -11.97
C GLU A 44 2.20 2.27 -11.14
N GLU A 45 1.43 1.77 -10.16
CA GLU A 45 0.45 2.57 -9.41
C GLU A 45 0.67 2.53 -7.89
N LEU A 46 0.72 1.32 -7.28
CA LEU A 46 0.73 1.19 -5.82
C LEU A 46 2.03 1.69 -5.20
N ILE A 47 3.18 1.27 -5.74
CA ILE A 47 4.50 1.67 -5.25
C ILE A 47 4.68 3.20 -5.31
N PRO A 48 4.44 3.87 -6.45
CA PRO A 48 4.48 5.33 -6.51
C PRO A 48 3.58 6.00 -5.48
N TYR A 49 2.36 5.47 -5.27
CA TYR A 49 1.44 6.01 -4.29
C TYR A 49 1.99 5.91 -2.86
N VAL A 50 2.46 4.75 -2.42
CA VAL A 50 2.99 4.62 -1.04
C VAL A 50 4.26 5.43 -0.81
N VAL A 51 5.09 5.61 -1.84
CA VAL A 51 6.28 6.49 -1.79
C VAL A 51 5.87 7.95 -1.60
N GLN A 52 4.81 8.40 -2.26
CA GLN A 52 4.26 9.73 -2.05
C GLN A 52 3.69 9.86 -0.63
N VAL A 53 2.89 8.89 -0.19
CA VAL A 53 2.19 8.91 1.12
C VAL A 53 3.14 9.06 2.29
N VAL A 54 4.30 8.39 2.30
CA VAL A 54 5.27 8.52 3.41
C VAL A 54 5.94 9.89 3.48
N GLN A 55 5.82 10.71 2.43
CA GLN A 55 6.32 12.08 2.37
C GLN A 55 5.23 13.12 2.66
N GLU A 56 3.96 12.72 2.72
CA GLU A 56 2.84 13.62 2.94
C GLU A 56 2.64 13.90 4.43
N GLU A 57 2.40 15.17 4.79
CA GLU A 57 1.94 15.55 6.12
C GLU A 57 0.48 15.12 6.33
N PRO A 58 0.08 14.60 7.50
CA PRO A 58 0.90 14.43 8.72
C PRO A 58 1.65 13.09 8.80
N LEU A 59 1.56 12.23 7.78
CA LEU A 59 2.04 10.85 7.80
C LEU A 59 3.56 10.72 7.85
N CYS A 60 4.29 11.69 7.29
CA CYS A 60 5.75 11.75 7.39
C CYS A 60 6.28 12.00 8.81
N ASN A 61 5.41 12.37 9.75
CA ASN A 61 5.73 12.55 11.18
C ASN A 61 5.05 11.49 12.08
N ASP A 62 4.40 10.49 11.50
CA ASP A 62 3.71 9.41 12.21
C ASP A 62 4.62 8.17 12.29
N ASP A 63 5.40 8.06 13.36
CA ASP A 63 6.41 7.00 13.54
C ASP A 63 5.83 5.58 13.43
N GLU A 64 4.61 5.37 13.95
CA GLU A 64 3.96 4.06 13.94
C GLU A 64 3.53 3.67 12.52
N PHE A 65 3.00 4.65 11.77
CA PHE A 65 2.69 4.50 10.36
C PHE A 65 3.94 4.21 9.53
N LEU A 66 5.00 5.00 9.70
CA LEU A 66 6.25 4.85 8.96
C LEU A 66 6.93 3.51 9.25
N PHE A 67 6.94 3.07 10.51
CA PHE A 67 7.45 1.75 10.89
C PHE A 67 6.66 0.62 10.21
N SER A 68 5.32 0.72 10.21
CA SER A 68 4.45 -0.25 9.55
C SER A 68 4.69 -0.29 8.04
N MET A 69 4.84 0.88 7.41
CA MET A 69 5.09 0.99 5.96
C MET A 69 6.47 0.45 5.56
N ALA A 70 7.50 0.73 6.35
CA ALA A 70 8.86 0.21 6.10
C ALA A 70 8.90 -1.31 5.99
N ARG A 71 8.10 -2.02 6.81
CA ARG A 71 7.97 -3.48 6.73
C ARG A 71 7.32 -3.94 5.42
N GLN A 72 6.36 -3.17 4.90
CA GLN A 72 5.70 -3.52 3.64
C GLN A 72 6.57 -3.25 2.42
N TYR A 73 7.48 -2.27 2.47
CA TYR A 73 8.42 -2.04 1.36
C TYR A 73 9.31 -3.24 1.07
N ALA A 74 9.68 -4.02 2.10
CA ALA A 74 10.40 -5.28 1.89
C ALA A 74 9.57 -6.25 1.03
N VAL A 75 8.26 -6.37 1.31
CA VAL A 75 7.34 -7.20 0.52
C VAL A 75 7.17 -6.67 -0.90
N LEU A 76 7.04 -5.35 -1.06
CA LEU A 76 6.90 -4.73 -2.37
C LEU A 76 8.16 -4.87 -3.25
N SER A 77 9.33 -5.08 -2.66
CA SER A 77 10.58 -5.25 -3.40
C SER A 77 10.62 -6.52 -4.26
N ASP A 78 9.84 -7.55 -3.89
CA ASP A 78 9.71 -8.80 -4.64
C ASP A 78 9.03 -8.57 -6.00
N TYR A 79 8.10 -7.62 -6.07
CA TYR A 79 7.39 -7.23 -7.29
C TYR A 79 8.29 -6.51 -8.32
N ILE A 80 9.33 -5.81 -7.86
CA ILE A 80 10.28 -5.10 -8.73
C ILE A 80 11.34 -6.06 -9.26
N SER A 81 11.72 -7.05 -8.46
CA SER A 81 12.77 -8.01 -8.79
C SER A 81 12.31 -9.10 -9.76
N GLY A 82 11.03 -9.12 -10.14
CA GLY A 82 10.45 -10.15 -11.02
C GLY A 82 10.31 -11.52 -10.36
N HIS A 83 10.40 -11.59 -9.02
CA HIS A 83 10.35 -12.84 -8.27
C HIS A 83 8.91 -13.35 -8.02
N ASP A 84 7.90 -12.61 -8.49
CA ASP A 84 6.47 -12.91 -8.31
C ASP A 84 5.82 -13.53 -9.58
N GLU A 85 6.63 -14.17 -10.45
CA GLU A 85 6.16 -15.02 -11.56
C GLU A 85 5.98 -16.51 -11.17
N LEU A 86 5.80 -16.84 -9.89
CA LEU A 86 5.58 -18.22 -9.42
C LEU A 86 4.09 -18.59 -9.28
#